data_AF-A0A418HLS4-F1
#
_entry.id   AF-A0A418HLS4-F1
#
_cell.length_a   1.000
_cell.length_b   1.000
_cell.length_c   1.000
_cell.angle_alpha   90.00
_cell.angle_beta   90.00
_cell.angle_gamma   90.00
#
_symmetry.space_group_name_H-M   'P 1'
#
loop_
_entity.id
_entity.type
_entity.pdbx_description
1 polymer ?
#
loop_
_entity_poly.entity_id
_entity_poly.type
_entity_poly.pdbx_seq_one_letter_code
_entity_poly.pdbx_strand_id
1 'polypeptide(L)' 'MKKDDKLNVYEMIFTVIAIVFLTLGALILFDYIHINNQFGNLYFFAFFITMFIIYIRRSKIIALLYLIAGILYLISIINN' A
#
# COMPACT_ATOMS: atom_id res chain seq x y z
N MET A 1 10.60 11.76 -28.14
CA MET A 1 9.93 12.28 -26.92
C MET A 1 10.86 11.98 -25.75
N LYS A 2 11.70 12.95 -25.35
CA LYS A 2 12.60 12.80 -24.20
C LYS A 2 11.69 12.85 -22.95
N LYS A 3 11.51 11.73 -22.26
CA LYS A 3 10.90 11.72 -20.94
C LYS A 3 11.94 12.35 -20.03
N ASP A 4 11.68 13.57 -19.59
CA ASP A 4 12.49 14.19 -18.57
C ASP A 4 12.34 13.35 -17.29
N ASP A 5 13.34 12.54 -17.01
CA ASP A 5 13.48 11.67 -15.82
C ASP A 5 13.70 12.50 -14.54
N LYS A 6 12.88 13.53 -14.33
CA LYS A 6 12.75 14.15 -13.01
C LYS A 6 11.80 13.29 -12.21
N LEU A 7 12.35 12.30 -11.52
CA LEU A 7 11.65 11.59 -10.46
C LEU A 7 11.12 12.67 -9.50
N ASN A 8 9.81 12.92 -9.52
CA ASN A 8 9.21 13.93 -8.66
C ASN A 8 9.51 13.53 -7.21
N VAL A 9 10.08 14.44 -6.41
CA VAL A 9 10.49 14.18 -5.01
C VAL A 9 9.36 13.50 -4.21
N TYR A 10 8.11 13.87 -4.50
CA TYR A 10 6.92 13.23 -3.97
C TYR A 10 6.86 11.71 -4.26
N GLU A 11 7.10 11.27 -5.50
CA GLU A 11 7.11 9.84 -5.84
C GLU A 11 8.22 9.09 -5.10
N MET A 12 9.37 9.72 -4.90
CA MET A 12 10.46 9.13 -4.12
C MET A 12 10.06 8.92 -2.66
N ILE A 13 9.48 9.95 -2.02
CA ILE A 13 9.00 9.88 -0.64
C ILE A 13 7.96 8.77 -0.49
N PHE A 14 6.96 8.74 -1.39
CA PHE A 14 5.93 7.72 -1.34
C PHE A 14 6.46 6.31 -1.62
N THR A 15 7.46 6.16 -2.49
CA THR A 15 8.11 4.87 -2.73
C THR A 15 8.84 4.37 -1.48
N VAL A 16 9.55 5.24 -0.77
CA VAL A 16 10.20 4.90 0.51
C VAL A 16 9.16 4.46 1.53
N ILE A 17 8.07 5.22 1.67
CA ILE A 17 6.95 4.87 2.55
C ILE A 17 6.39 3.48 2.18
N ALA A 18 6.16 3.21 0.89
CA ALA A 18 5.68 1.92 0.41
C ALA A 18 6.61 0.75 0.75
N ILE A 19 7.93 0.94 0.71
CA ILE A 19 8.91 -0.07 1.11
C ILE A 19 8.81 -0.35 2.62
N VAL A 20 8.64 0.68 3.45
CA VAL A 20 8.42 0.51 4.89
C VAL A 20 7.14 -0.28 5.15
N PHE A 21 6.06 0.02 4.43
CA PHE A 21 4.83 -0.76 4.55
C PHE A 21 4.94 -2.20 3.98
N LEU A 22 5.77 -2.45 2.98
CA LEU A 22 5.99 -3.82 2.49
C LEU A 22 6.77 -4.65 3.52
N THR A 23 7.81 -4.07 4.11
CA THR A 23 8.66 -4.75 5.09
C THR A 23 7.90 -5.05 6.38
N LEU A 24 7.18 -4.08 6.94
CA LEU A 24 6.32 -4.31 8.11
C LEU A 24 5.21 -5.32 7.81
N GLY A 25 4.60 -5.25 6.61
CA GLY A 25 3.57 -6.21 6.19
C GLY A 25 4.09 -7.65 6.11
N ALA A 26 5.31 -7.83 5.59
CA ALA A 26 5.98 -9.13 5.55
C ALA A 26 6.28 -9.66 6.96
N LEU A 27 6.75 -8.81 7.88
CA LEU A 27 7.02 -9.20 9.26
C LEU A 27 5.76 -9.67 10.00
N ILE A 28 4.61 -9.04 9.74
CA ILE A 28 3.31 -9.49 10.26
C ILE A 28 2.92 -10.83 9.63
N LEU A 29 3.07 -10.98 8.30
CA LEU A 29 2.69 -12.21 7.59
C LEU A 29 3.49 -13.43 8.05
N PHE A 30 4.78 -13.25 8.33
CA PHE A 30 5.66 -14.30 8.84
C PHE A 30 5.64 -14.43 10.37
N ASP A 31 4.69 -13.77 11.04
CA ASP A 31 4.44 -13.87 12.48
C ASP A 31 5.60 -13.40 13.38
N TYR A 32 6.57 -12.65 12.83
CA TYR A 32 7.69 -12.08 13.58
C TYR A 32 7.25 -10.92 14.49
N ILE A 33 6.13 -10.26 14.14
CA ILE A 33 5.56 -9.15 14.91
C ILE A 33 4.06 -9.36 15.05
N HIS A 34 3.59 -9.45 16.30
CA HIS A 34 2.17 -9.50 16.61
C HIS A 34 1.66 -8.08 16.84
N ILE A 35 0.74 -7.64 15.99
CA ILE A 35 0.06 -6.35 16.12
C ILE A 35 -1.39 -6.63 16.49
N ASN A 36 -1.95 -5.86 17.43
CA ASN A 36 -3.38 -5.94 17.74
C ASN A 36 -4.21 -5.74 16.46
N ASN A 37 -5.26 -6.56 16.28
CA ASN A 37 -6.15 -6.55 15.12
C ASN A 37 -6.59 -5.14 14.70
N GLN A 38 -6.92 -4.24 15.63
CA GLN A 38 -7.34 -2.88 15.29
C GLN A 38 -6.22 -2.07 14.60
N PHE A 39 -4.99 -2.19 15.09
CA PHE A 39 -3.83 -1.51 14.50
C PHE A 39 -3.38 -2.18 13.21
N GLY A 40 -3.44 -3.51 13.11
CA GLY A 40 -3.18 -4.26 11.87
C GLY A 40 -4.16 -3.86 10.75
N ASN A 41 -5.45 -3.77 11.08
CA ASN A 41 -6.49 -3.36 10.13
C ASN A 41 -6.26 -1.94 9.60
N LEU A 42 -5.95 -0.99 10.49
CA LEU A 42 -5.63 0.39 10.09
C LEU A 42 -4.39 0.43 9.18
N TYR A 43 -3.37 -0.35 9.52
CA TYR A 43 -2.11 -0.45 8.81
C TYR A 43 -2.29 -0.97 7.37
N PHE A 44 -2.94 -2.12 7.19
CA PHE A 44 -3.15 -2.71 5.87
C PHE A 44 -4.07 -1.84 5.01
N PHE A 45 -5.07 -1.19 5.61
CA PHE A 45 -5.90 -0.23 4.90
C PHE A 45 -5.09 0.97 4.38
N ALA A 46 -4.25 1.57 5.23
CA ALA A 46 -3.37 2.67 4.85
C ALA A 46 -2.36 2.25 3.76
N PHE A 47 -1.86 1.01 3.81
CA PHE A 47 -1.00 0.44 2.79
C PHE A 47 -1.67 0.39 1.41
N PHE A 48 -2.88 -0.16 1.32
CA PHE A 48 -3.61 -0.27 0.05
C PHE A 48 -3.88 1.11 -0.57
N ILE A 49 -4.26 2.11 0.24
CA ILE A 49 -4.47 3.48 -0.24
C ILE A 49 -3.16 4.11 -0.71
N THR A 50 -2.08 3.94 0.05
CA THR A 50 -0.76 4.49 -0.31
C THR A 50 -0.27 3.92 -1.64
N MET A 51 -0.39 2.59 -1.82
CA MET A 51 -0.03 1.92 -3.07
C MET A 51 -0.93 2.36 -4.23
N PHE A 52 -2.24 2.53 -4.01
CA PHE A 52 -3.14 3.08 -5.02
C PHE A 52 -2.67 4.46 -5.51
N ILE A 53 -2.37 5.39 -4.59
CA ILE A 53 -1.92 6.75 -4.92
C ILE A 53 -0.60 6.74 -5.71
N ILE A 54 0.34 5.86 -5.34
CA ILE A 54 1.62 5.72 -6.06
C ILE A 54 1.41 5.23 -7.48
N TYR A 55 0.62 4.17 -7.64
CA TYR A 55 0.46 3.52 -8.91
C TYR A 55 -0.52 4.24 -9.85
N ILE A 56 -1.40 5.12 -9.36
CA ILE A 56 -2.41 5.80 -10.21
C ILE A 56 -1.79 6.58 -11.36
N ARG A 57 -0.58 7.13 -11.16
CA ARG A 57 0.16 7.90 -12.17
C ARG A 57 1.06 7.03 -13.05
N ARG A 58 1.48 5.86 -12.57
CA ARG A 58 2.42 4.96 -13.27
C ARG A 58 1.72 3.86 -14.07
N SER A 59 0.71 3.22 -13.48
CA SER A 59 -0.06 2.15 -14.10
C SER A 59 -1.46 2.09 -13.52
N LYS A 60 -2.45 2.45 -14.34
CA LYS A 60 -3.87 2.41 -13.96
C LYS A 60 -4.34 1.01 -13.58
N ILE A 61 -3.79 -0.03 -14.22
CA ILE A 61 -4.13 -1.42 -13.95
C ILE A 61 -3.66 -1.82 -12.55
N ILE A 62 -2.39 -1.53 -12.22
CA ILE A 62 -1.81 -1.86 -10.91
C ILE A 62 -2.52 -1.05 -9.81
N ALA A 63 -2.81 0.22 -10.06
CA ALA A 63 -3.59 1.04 -9.13
C ALA A 63 -4.97 0.43 -8.86
N LEU A 64 -5.69 0.03 -9.92
CA LEU A 64 -7.00 -0.60 -9.78
C LEU A 64 -6.95 -1.89 -8.94
N LEU A 65 -5.90 -2.71 -9.10
CA LEU A 65 -5.71 -3.90 -8.27
C LEU A 65 -5.56 -3.55 -6.78
N TYR A 66 -4.76 -2.54 -6.45
CA TYR A 66 -4.62 -2.09 -5.05
C TYR A 66 -5.92 -1.50 -4.49
N LEU A 67 -6.71 -0.81 -5.32
CA LEU A 67 -8.03 -0.31 -4.91
C LEU A 67 -8.99 -1.47 -4.59
N ILE A 68 -9.09 -2.45 -5.49
CA ILE A 68 -9.94 -3.64 -5.30
C ILE A 68 -9.49 -4.41 -4.06
N ALA A 69 -8.18 -4.62 -3.89
CA ALA A 69 -7.63 -5.27 -2.70
C ALA A 69 -7.99 -4.52 -1.41
N GLY A 70 -7.90 -3.19 -1.40
CA GLY A 70 -8.32 -2.37 -0.26
C GLY A 70 -9.81 -2.49 0.06
N ILE A 71 -10.67 -2.56 -0.95
CA ILE A 71 -12.12 -2.76 -0.78
C ILE A 71 -12.41 -4.16 -0.22
N LEU A 72 -11.82 -5.21 -0.78
CA LEU A 72 -11.95 -6.58 -0.28
C LEU A 72 -11.48 -6.70 1.17
N TYR A 73 -10.38 -6.02 1.50
CA TYR A 73 -9.86 -5.99 2.85
C TYR A 73 -10.82 -5.30 3.83
N LEU A 74 -11.43 -4.17 3.45
CA LEU A 74 -12.47 -3.52 4.24
C LEU A 74 -13.68 -4.44 4.48
N ILE A 75 -14.14 -5.14 3.45
CA ILE A 75 -15.24 -6.11 3.58
C ILE A 75 -14.86 -7.22 4.56
N SER A 76 -13.62 -7.71 4.52
CA SER A 76 -13.12 -8.70 5.46
C SER A 76 -13.11 -8.21 6.92
N ILE A 77 -12.86 -6.92 7.16
CA ILE A 77 -12.90 -6.35 8.51
C ILE A 77 -14.34 -6.21 9.01
N ILE A 78 -15.26 -5.79 8.15
CA ILE A 78 -16.67 -5.56 8.53
C ILE A 78 -17.37 -6.89 8.85
N ASN A 79 -17.00 -7.97 8.17
CA ASN A 79 -17.64 -9.28 8.32
C ASN A 79 -17.02 -10.17 9.42
N ASN A 80 -16.03 -9.69 10.17
CA ASN A 80 -15.27 -10.45 11.16
C ASN A 80 -15.33 -9.76 12.53
#